data_AF-A0A9D7ND66-F1
#
_entry.id   AF-A0A9D7ND66-F1
#
_cell.length_a   1.000
_cell.length_b   1.000
_cell.length_c   1.000
_cell.angle_alpha   90.00
_cell.angle_beta   90.00
_cell.angle_gamma   90.00
#
_symmetry.space_group_name_H-M   'P 1'
#
loop_
_entity.id
_entity.type
_entity.pdbx_description
1 polymer ?
#
loop_
_entity_poly.entity_id
_entity_poly.type
_entity_poly.pdbx_seq_one_letter_code
_entity_poly.pdbx_strand_id
1 'polypeptide(L)'
;MVKDEIENLFVRLNAGGTPLRGEELNYSILKAHLSPAVQNEVESACQTLIRPARFIILAYRLFLVKDKPNAEAPSMSIQPKQFQRAIADAKTLQDFELFLKQLLTKCIHEEKPLLLTIKDMLSFDAKLNPHAFPYLVLRRITNDAPELMFILLYRFWVKGDQFVKDDDKHRMALGMLSLLLFFGKQDKQRDYRSLFNGIWHCVSKFDQNTFWSNATVYRAVSLDVLPTIPAYKETPKQKGLESIKSLKFTVKSNFFAKIDQNQEGKIKAFTEKMFVNRDLLLYAQRHFLSEYFQEEQFLLENTNVPFDWDHLFSQQNIRYKKGIQNRNPSSIQLEICVLGLMN
;
A
#
# COMPACT_ATOMS: atom_id res chain seq x y z
N MET A 1 -16.45 -17.11 -32.52
CA MET A 1 -15.50 -16.41 -33.41
C MET A 1 -15.56 -14.89 -33.29
N VAL A 2 -16.74 -14.25 -33.25
CA VAL A 2 -16.90 -12.78 -33.17
C VAL A 2 -16.26 -12.10 -31.93
N LYS A 3 -16.06 -12.83 -30.82
CA LYS A 3 -15.56 -12.27 -29.54
C LYS A 3 -14.05 -11.99 -29.50
N ASP A 4 -13.23 -12.80 -30.17
CA ASP A 4 -11.77 -12.58 -30.25
C ASP A 4 -11.43 -11.40 -31.16
N GLU A 5 -12.31 -11.04 -32.10
CA GLU A 5 -12.11 -9.87 -32.98
C GLU A 5 -12.24 -8.56 -32.21
N ILE A 6 -13.20 -8.45 -31.29
CA ILE A 6 -13.38 -7.24 -30.47
C ILE A 6 -12.17 -7.03 -29.54
N GLU A 7 -11.71 -8.08 -28.84
CA GLU A 7 -10.51 -7.98 -27.97
C GLU A 7 -9.26 -7.61 -28.79
N ASN A 8 -9.06 -8.25 -29.94
CA ASN A 8 -7.96 -7.90 -30.86
C ASN A 8 -8.10 -6.50 -31.44
N LEU A 9 -9.31 -6.03 -31.73
CA LEU A 9 -9.59 -4.67 -32.19
C LEU A 9 -9.24 -3.66 -31.10
N PHE A 10 -9.64 -3.90 -29.84
CA PHE A 10 -9.30 -3.05 -28.70
C PHE A 10 -7.80 -3.02 -28.40
N VAL A 11 -7.11 -4.17 -28.49
CA VAL A 11 -5.65 -4.26 -28.33
C VAL A 11 -4.95 -3.51 -29.48
N ARG A 12 -5.42 -3.64 -30.72
CA ARG A 12 -4.86 -2.94 -31.89
C ARG A 12 -5.12 -1.43 -31.87
N LEU A 13 -6.32 -0.99 -31.48
CA LEU A 13 -6.65 0.44 -31.36
C LEU A 13 -5.79 1.13 -30.31
N ASN A 14 -5.49 0.46 -29.20
CA ASN A 14 -4.67 1.01 -28.13
C ASN A 14 -3.16 0.77 -28.32
N ALA A 15 -2.75 -0.02 -29.32
CA ALA A 15 -1.33 -0.23 -29.64
C ALA A 15 -0.65 1.05 -30.19
N GLY A 16 -1.43 2.02 -30.70
CA GLY A 16 -0.96 3.35 -31.10
C GLY A 16 -1.04 4.42 -30.00
N GLY A 17 -1.52 4.09 -28.79
CA GLY A 17 -1.74 5.01 -27.67
C GLY A 17 -1.29 4.43 -26.32
N THR A 18 -1.85 4.90 -25.20
CA THR A 18 -1.55 4.33 -23.86
C THR A 18 -2.19 2.94 -23.76
N PRO A 19 -1.40 1.85 -23.62
CA PRO A 19 -1.93 0.50 -23.61
C PRO A 19 -2.81 0.28 -22.37
N LEU A 20 -4.05 -0.16 -22.58
CA LEU A 20 -4.97 -0.51 -21.50
C LEU A 20 -4.40 -1.64 -20.65
N ARG A 21 -4.43 -1.48 -19.33
CA ARG A 21 -4.00 -2.53 -18.41
C ARG A 21 -5.06 -3.63 -18.36
N GLY A 22 -4.66 -4.87 -18.06
CA GLY A 22 -5.60 -6.01 -18.01
C GLY A 22 -6.81 -5.80 -17.08
N GLU A 23 -6.65 -5.00 -16.03
CA GLU A 23 -7.74 -4.63 -15.11
C GLU A 23 -8.77 -3.69 -15.73
N GLU A 24 -8.34 -2.76 -16.59
CA GLU A 24 -9.24 -1.83 -17.30
C GLU A 24 -10.08 -2.57 -18.34
N LEU A 25 -9.47 -3.58 -19.00
CA LEU A 25 -10.19 -4.47 -19.90
C LEU A 25 -11.21 -5.32 -19.13
N ASN A 26 -10.83 -5.89 -17.99
CA ASN A 26 -11.75 -6.63 -17.13
C ASN A 26 -12.93 -5.77 -16.67
N TYR A 27 -12.68 -4.53 -16.25
CA TYR A 27 -13.75 -3.63 -15.86
C TYR A 27 -14.66 -3.27 -17.03
N SER A 28 -14.09 -3.04 -18.22
CA SER A 28 -14.87 -2.77 -19.43
C SER A 28 -15.78 -3.95 -19.81
N ILE A 29 -15.26 -5.18 -19.69
CA ILE A 29 -16.07 -6.41 -19.86
C ILE A 29 -17.24 -6.42 -18.88
N LEU A 30 -16.99 -6.15 -17.59
CA LEU A 30 -18.04 -6.13 -16.57
C LEU A 30 -19.08 -5.03 -16.86
N LYS A 31 -18.66 -3.81 -17.24
CA LYS A 31 -19.57 -2.70 -17.57
C LYS A 31 -20.54 -3.03 -18.68
N ALA A 32 -20.15 -3.85 -19.65
CA ALA A 32 -21.06 -4.30 -20.71
C ALA A 32 -22.24 -5.14 -20.18
N HIS A 33 -22.14 -5.66 -18.94
CA HIS A 33 -23.15 -6.49 -18.30
C HIS A 33 -23.88 -5.81 -17.13
N LEU A 34 -23.39 -4.67 -16.63
CA LEU A 34 -23.99 -3.95 -15.49
C LEU A 34 -24.92 -2.82 -15.95
N SER A 35 -25.95 -2.52 -15.17
CA SER A 35 -26.78 -1.34 -15.41
C SER A 35 -26.01 -0.03 -15.16
N PRO A 36 -26.35 1.08 -15.84
CA PRO A 36 -25.68 2.37 -15.64
C PRO A 36 -25.73 2.86 -14.18
N ALA A 37 -26.81 2.56 -13.44
CA ALA A 37 -26.93 2.93 -12.04
C ALA A 37 -25.84 2.27 -11.17
N VAL A 38 -25.62 0.96 -11.32
CA VAL A 38 -24.58 0.23 -10.58
C VAL A 38 -23.18 0.69 -10.96
N GLN A 39 -22.96 1.04 -12.24
CA GLN A 39 -21.69 1.61 -12.68
C GLN A 39 -21.40 2.94 -11.97
N ASN A 40 -22.38 3.85 -11.92
CA ASN A 40 -22.24 5.13 -11.23
C ASN A 40 -22.02 4.96 -9.72
N GLU A 41 -22.69 4.00 -9.08
CA GLU A 41 -22.47 3.67 -7.67
C GLU A 41 -21.03 3.21 -7.41
N VAL A 42 -20.50 2.31 -8.24
CA VAL A 42 -19.10 1.85 -8.14
C VAL A 42 -18.14 3.01 -8.32
N GLU A 43 -18.31 3.82 -9.37
CA GLU A 43 -17.41 4.93 -9.68
C GLU A 43 -17.43 6.00 -8.60
N SER A 44 -18.62 6.34 -8.07
CA SER A 44 -18.80 7.29 -6.97
C SER A 44 -18.18 6.79 -5.66
N ALA A 45 -18.40 5.54 -5.28
CA ALA A 45 -17.82 4.98 -4.06
C ALA A 45 -16.29 4.84 -4.11
N CYS A 46 -15.74 4.66 -5.31
CA CYS A 46 -14.31 4.57 -5.56
C CYS A 46 -13.65 5.96 -5.68
N GLN A 47 -14.44 7.00 -5.97
CA GLN A 47 -13.98 8.37 -6.11
C GLN A 47 -13.11 8.70 -4.90
N THR A 48 -11.90 9.23 -5.14
CA THR A 48 -10.89 9.64 -4.14
C THR A 48 -10.00 8.54 -3.53
N LEU A 49 -10.45 7.29 -3.41
CA LEU A 49 -9.69 6.25 -2.71
C LEU A 49 -8.94 5.31 -3.66
N ILE A 50 -9.64 4.73 -4.63
CA ILE A 50 -9.14 3.61 -5.45
C ILE A 50 -9.69 3.72 -6.87
N ARG A 51 -8.92 3.32 -7.90
CA ARG A 51 -9.45 3.26 -9.26
C ARG A 51 -10.57 2.21 -9.35
N PRO A 52 -11.72 2.50 -10.00
CA PRO A 52 -12.81 1.53 -10.15
C PRO A 52 -12.37 0.18 -10.73
N ALA A 53 -11.53 0.20 -11.77
CA ALA A 53 -11.00 -1.02 -12.37
C ALA A 53 -10.20 -1.88 -11.37
N ARG A 54 -9.38 -1.24 -10.52
CA ARG A 54 -8.63 -1.91 -9.46
C ARG A 54 -9.59 -2.51 -8.42
N PHE A 55 -10.55 -1.72 -7.96
CA PHE A 55 -11.54 -2.15 -6.98
C PHE A 55 -12.31 -3.39 -7.45
N ILE A 56 -12.77 -3.41 -8.70
CA ILE A 56 -13.50 -4.55 -9.25
C ILE A 56 -12.68 -5.85 -9.21
N ILE A 57 -11.39 -5.78 -9.52
CA ILE A 57 -10.51 -6.96 -9.44
C ILE A 57 -10.37 -7.43 -8.00
N LEU A 58 -10.13 -6.52 -7.06
CA LEU A 58 -10.02 -6.86 -5.64
C LEU A 58 -11.34 -7.42 -5.09
N ALA A 59 -12.47 -6.80 -5.42
CA ALA A 59 -13.79 -7.25 -5.03
C ALA A 59 -14.11 -8.63 -5.59
N TYR A 60 -13.78 -8.88 -6.86
CA TYR A 60 -13.96 -10.21 -7.46
C TYR A 60 -13.06 -11.26 -6.82
N ARG A 61 -11.81 -10.93 -6.47
CA ARG A 61 -10.95 -11.84 -5.70
C ARG A 61 -11.52 -12.13 -4.31
N LEU A 62 -12.09 -11.11 -3.67
CA LEU A 62 -12.70 -11.26 -2.35
C LEU A 62 -13.93 -12.16 -2.43
N PHE A 63 -14.76 -11.97 -3.46
CA PHE A 63 -15.92 -12.82 -3.77
C PHE A 63 -15.54 -14.30 -3.89
N LEU A 64 -14.42 -14.62 -4.54
CA LEU A 64 -13.98 -16.01 -4.74
C LEU A 64 -13.41 -16.68 -3.47
N VAL A 65 -12.97 -15.90 -2.49
CA VAL A 65 -12.21 -16.39 -1.33
C VAL A 65 -12.97 -16.25 -0.01
N LYS A 66 -13.96 -15.36 0.09
CA LYS A 66 -14.71 -15.07 1.34
C LYS A 66 -15.27 -16.33 2.02
N ASP A 67 -15.71 -17.33 1.24
CA ASP A 67 -16.33 -18.56 1.76
C ASP A 67 -15.34 -19.75 1.84
N LYS A 68 -14.05 -19.51 1.60
CA LYS A 68 -13.01 -20.55 1.56
C LYS A 68 -11.97 -20.32 2.66
N PRO A 69 -12.21 -20.81 3.89
CA PRO A 69 -11.37 -20.52 5.05
C PRO A 69 -9.96 -21.12 4.97
N ASN A 70 -9.70 -22.07 4.07
CA ASN A 70 -8.41 -22.74 3.86
C ASN A 70 -7.84 -22.51 2.45
N ALA A 71 -8.32 -21.50 1.71
CA ALA A 71 -7.80 -21.21 0.38
C ALA A 71 -6.34 -20.75 0.45
N GLU A 72 -5.57 -21.14 -0.57
CA GLU A 72 -4.27 -20.53 -0.85
C GLU A 72 -4.41 -19.03 -1.12
N ALA A 73 -3.28 -18.32 -1.02
CA ALA A 73 -3.23 -16.89 -1.26
C ALA A 73 -3.72 -16.58 -2.70
N PRO A 74 -4.75 -15.74 -2.88
CA PRO A 74 -5.26 -15.41 -4.21
C PRO A 74 -4.24 -14.58 -5.01
N SER A 75 -4.13 -14.83 -6.31
CA SER A 75 -3.35 -13.95 -7.20
C SER A 75 -4.09 -12.63 -7.42
N MET A 76 -3.43 -11.48 -7.31
CA MET A 76 -4.06 -10.17 -7.58
C MET A 76 -4.28 -9.90 -9.07
N SER A 77 -3.66 -10.66 -9.98
CA SER A 77 -3.88 -10.53 -11.42
C SER A 77 -4.95 -11.51 -11.93
N ILE A 78 -5.83 -11.06 -12.82
CA ILE A 78 -6.82 -11.90 -13.52
C ILE A 78 -6.66 -11.69 -15.01
N GLN A 79 -6.49 -12.79 -15.75
CA GLN A 79 -6.40 -12.72 -17.20
C GLN A 79 -7.77 -12.37 -17.79
N PRO A 80 -7.86 -11.45 -18.77
CA PRO A 80 -9.12 -11.02 -19.37
C PRO A 80 -10.02 -12.15 -19.84
N LYS A 81 -9.46 -13.13 -20.55
CA LYS A 81 -10.21 -14.30 -21.01
C LYS A 81 -10.79 -15.14 -19.87
N GLN A 82 -10.06 -15.26 -18.76
CA GLN A 82 -10.55 -15.98 -17.58
C GLN A 82 -11.71 -15.23 -16.93
N PHE A 83 -11.58 -13.93 -16.75
CA PHE A 83 -12.63 -13.09 -16.18
C PHE A 83 -13.88 -13.08 -17.06
N GLN A 84 -13.70 -12.90 -18.37
CA GLN A 84 -14.80 -12.92 -19.34
C GLN A 84 -15.60 -14.21 -19.31
N ARG A 85 -14.92 -15.37 -19.23
CA ARG A 85 -15.59 -16.67 -19.13
C ARG A 85 -16.41 -16.80 -17.85
N ALA A 86 -15.89 -16.30 -16.73
CA ALA A 86 -16.60 -16.34 -15.45
C ALA A 86 -17.82 -15.41 -15.43
N ILE A 87 -17.71 -14.20 -15.98
CA ILE A 87 -18.81 -13.21 -16.04
C ILE A 87 -19.86 -13.57 -17.10
N ALA A 88 -19.50 -14.37 -18.11
CA ALA A 88 -20.48 -14.87 -19.09
C ALA A 88 -21.49 -15.87 -18.47
N ASP A 89 -21.17 -16.47 -17.33
CA ASP A 89 -22.12 -17.29 -16.58
C ASP A 89 -23.11 -16.40 -15.83
N ALA A 90 -24.40 -16.53 -16.15
CA ALA A 90 -25.44 -15.64 -15.63
C ALA A 90 -25.57 -15.72 -14.10
N LYS A 91 -25.39 -16.92 -13.52
CA LYS A 91 -25.45 -17.10 -12.07
C LYS A 91 -24.29 -16.41 -11.38
N THR A 92 -23.07 -16.64 -11.85
CA THR A 92 -21.86 -16.00 -11.31
C THR A 92 -21.94 -14.48 -11.39
N LEU A 93 -22.43 -13.93 -12.51
CA LEU A 93 -22.63 -12.50 -12.66
C LEU A 93 -23.66 -11.95 -11.64
N GLN A 94 -24.81 -12.58 -11.49
CA GLN A 94 -25.84 -12.16 -10.54
C GLN A 94 -25.33 -12.20 -9.09
N ASP A 95 -24.68 -13.31 -8.70
CA ASP A 95 -24.11 -13.48 -7.36
C ASP A 95 -23.03 -12.43 -7.09
N PHE A 96 -22.20 -12.11 -8.09
CA PHE A 96 -21.17 -11.10 -7.97
C PHE A 96 -21.74 -9.68 -7.94
N GLU A 97 -22.76 -9.35 -8.72
CA GLU A 97 -23.42 -8.05 -8.68
C GLU A 97 -24.09 -7.80 -7.32
N LEU A 98 -24.77 -8.82 -6.77
CA LEU A 98 -25.34 -8.74 -5.43
C LEU A 98 -24.24 -8.49 -4.39
N PHE A 99 -23.11 -9.20 -4.51
CA PHE A 99 -21.97 -9.02 -3.63
C PHE A 99 -21.33 -7.63 -3.75
N LEU A 100 -21.21 -7.08 -4.96
CA LEU A 100 -20.74 -5.71 -5.18
C LEU A 100 -21.65 -4.70 -4.50
N LYS A 101 -22.96 -4.80 -4.67
CA LYS A 101 -23.92 -3.93 -3.99
C LYS A 101 -23.78 -4.01 -2.48
N GLN A 102 -23.63 -5.22 -1.93
CA GLN A 102 -23.36 -5.40 -0.50
C GLN A 102 -22.06 -4.71 -0.06
N LEU A 103 -20.96 -4.84 -0.80
CA LEU A 103 -19.70 -4.17 -0.47
C LEU A 103 -19.82 -2.63 -0.44
N LEU A 104 -20.63 -2.08 -1.34
CA LEU A 104 -20.81 -0.63 -1.49
C LEU A 104 -21.79 -0.03 -0.48
N THR A 105 -22.79 -0.80 -0.04
CA THR A 105 -23.91 -0.27 0.76
C THR A 105 -23.92 -0.76 2.19
N LYS A 106 -23.37 -1.94 2.48
CA LYS A 106 -23.41 -2.50 3.82
C LYS A 106 -22.51 -1.69 4.74
N CYS A 107 -23.13 -1.08 5.74
CA CYS A 107 -22.41 -0.39 6.78
C CYS A 107 -21.75 -1.40 7.73
N ILE A 108 -20.48 -1.17 8.06
CA ILE A 108 -19.69 -2.09 8.90
C ILE A 108 -19.35 -1.45 10.24
N HIS A 109 -19.06 -0.14 10.23
CA HIS A 109 -18.63 0.60 11.41
C HIS A 109 -19.18 2.04 11.31
N GLU A 110 -19.71 2.59 12.40
CA GLU A 110 -20.27 3.96 12.45
C GLU A 110 -21.25 4.28 11.31
N GLU A 111 -22.05 3.30 10.87
CA GLU A 111 -22.99 3.46 9.74
C GLU A 111 -22.32 3.85 8.40
N LYS A 112 -21.00 3.64 8.26
CA LYS A 112 -20.25 3.92 7.03
C LYS A 112 -20.03 2.67 6.17
N PRO A 113 -20.08 2.80 4.83
CA PRO A 113 -19.67 1.76 3.90
C PRO A 113 -18.19 1.36 4.06
N LEU A 114 -17.85 0.15 3.61
CA LEU A 114 -16.50 -0.43 3.73
C LEU A 114 -15.38 0.52 3.27
N LEU A 115 -15.50 1.07 2.05
CA LEU A 115 -14.45 1.91 1.47
C LEU A 115 -14.28 3.22 2.26
N LEU A 116 -15.37 3.79 2.75
CA LEU A 116 -15.31 5.01 3.56
C LEU A 116 -14.68 4.74 4.92
N THR A 117 -14.98 3.60 5.55
CA THR A 117 -14.33 3.16 6.79
C THR A 117 -12.82 2.98 6.60
N ILE A 118 -12.40 2.34 5.50
CA ILE A 118 -10.97 2.19 5.17
C ILE A 118 -10.31 3.56 4.92
N LYS A 119 -10.97 4.44 4.16
CA LYS A 119 -10.48 5.81 3.93
C LYS A 119 -10.30 6.55 5.25
N ASP A 120 -11.30 6.53 6.11
CA ASP A 120 -11.30 7.23 7.40
C ASP A 120 -10.23 6.71 8.36
N MET A 121 -9.98 5.39 8.34
CA MET A 121 -8.93 4.74 9.14
C MET A 121 -7.54 5.16 8.67
N LEU A 122 -7.32 5.20 7.35
CA LEU A 122 -5.99 5.41 6.78
C LEU A 122 -5.65 6.87 6.48
N SER A 123 -6.61 7.78 6.43
CA SER A 123 -6.37 9.17 6.05
C SER A 123 -5.85 9.98 7.24
N PHE A 124 -4.74 10.68 7.02
CA PHE A 124 -4.16 11.61 7.97
C PHE A 124 -5.09 12.79 8.25
N ASP A 125 -5.26 13.09 9.52
CA ASP A 125 -5.89 14.31 10.03
C ASP A 125 -5.09 14.77 11.25
N ALA A 126 -4.60 16.02 11.23
CA ALA A 126 -3.70 16.50 12.28
C ALA A 126 -4.31 16.49 13.69
N LYS A 127 -5.64 16.51 13.83
CA LYS A 127 -6.36 16.54 15.11
C LYS A 127 -6.96 15.19 15.47
N LEU A 128 -7.57 14.50 14.50
CA LEU A 128 -8.35 13.29 14.71
C LEU A 128 -7.57 12.01 14.40
N ASN A 129 -6.55 12.08 13.53
CA ASN A 129 -5.80 10.92 13.09
C ASN A 129 -4.34 11.25 12.73
N PRO A 130 -3.52 11.65 13.72
CA PRO A 130 -2.19 12.24 13.48
C PRO A 130 -1.12 11.22 13.06
N HIS A 131 -1.40 9.93 13.17
CA HIS A 131 -0.48 8.83 12.81
C HIS A 131 -0.85 8.15 11.48
N ALA A 132 -1.93 8.58 10.84
CA ALA A 132 -2.37 8.01 9.58
C ALA A 132 -1.60 8.57 8.37
N PHE A 133 -1.95 8.08 7.18
CA PHE A 133 -1.18 8.31 5.97
C PHE A 133 -1.60 9.60 5.28
N PRO A 134 -0.65 10.46 4.86
CA PRO A 134 -0.98 11.53 3.94
C PRO A 134 -1.51 10.92 2.64
N TYR A 135 -2.38 11.66 1.94
CA TYR A 135 -3.09 11.17 0.75
C TYR A 135 -2.20 10.47 -0.27
N LEU A 136 -0.98 10.97 -0.48
CA LEU A 136 -0.01 10.40 -1.41
C LEU A 136 0.43 8.98 -1.05
N VAL A 137 0.64 8.72 0.25
CA VAL A 137 0.99 7.39 0.75
C VAL A 137 -0.24 6.49 0.76
N LEU A 138 -1.41 7.03 1.13
CA LEU A 138 -2.69 6.30 1.03
C LEU A 138 -2.93 5.79 -0.40
N ARG A 139 -2.71 6.63 -1.41
CA ARG A 139 -2.86 6.27 -2.83
C ARG A 139 -1.96 5.11 -3.23
N ARG A 140 -0.74 5.02 -2.68
CA ARG A 140 0.17 3.89 -2.91
C ARG A 140 -0.45 2.59 -2.42
N ILE A 141 -1.00 2.59 -1.21
CA ILE A 141 -1.67 1.43 -0.62
C ILE A 141 -2.83 1.00 -1.50
N THR A 142 -3.69 1.94 -1.93
CA THR A 142 -4.95 1.60 -2.59
C THR A 142 -4.80 1.23 -4.07
N ASN A 143 -3.82 1.81 -4.78
CA ASN A 143 -3.70 1.66 -6.23
C ASN A 143 -2.44 0.93 -6.70
N ASP A 144 -1.31 1.11 -6.00
CA ASP A 144 -0.02 0.56 -6.43
C ASP A 144 0.36 -0.72 -5.66
N ALA A 145 -0.28 -0.96 -4.50
CA ALA A 145 -0.10 -2.14 -3.66
C ALA A 145 -1.41 -2.95 -3.53
N PRO A 146 -1.89 -3.59 -4.62
CA PRO A 146 -3.17 -4.31 -4.63
C PRO A 146 -3.27 -5.38 -3.54
N GLU A 147 -2.16 -6.06 -3.22
CA GLU A 147 -2.12 -7.06 -2.16
C GLU A 147 -2.42 -6.45 -0.77
N LEU A 148 -1.89 -5.26 -0.47
CA LEU A 148 -2.12 -4.59 0.81
C LEU A 148 -3.55 -4.10 0.92
N MET A 149 -4.07 -3.51 -0.16
CA MET A 149 -5.49 -3.14 -0.22
C MET A 149 -6.41 -4.37 -0.11
N PHE A 150 -6.02 -5.51 -0.70
CA PHE A 150 -6.77 -6.76 -0.55
C PHE A 150 -6.77 -7.26 0.89
N ILE A 151 -5.63 -7.21 1.60
CA ILE A 151 -5.58 -7.54 3.03
C ILE A 151 -6.59 -6.69 3.80
N LEU A 152 -6.61 -5.37 3.58
CA LEU A 152 -7.55 -4.47 4.25
C LEU A 152 -9.00 -4.85 3.95
N LEU A 153 -9.37 -5.02 2.68
CA LEU A 153 -10.71 -5.43 2.30
C LEU A 153 -11.11 -6.77 2.94
N TYR A 154 -10.21 -7.75 2.95
CA TYR A 154 -10.47 -9.06 3.55
C TYR A 154 -10.64 -8.97 5.06
N ARG A 155 -9.75 -8.25 5.76
CA ARG A 155 -9.80 -8.12 7.22
C ARG A 155 -11.05 -7.37 7.69
N PHE A 156 -11.42 -6.27 7.04
CA PHE A 156 -12.62 -5.52 7.40
C PHE A 156 -13.91 -6.24 7.00
N TRP A 157 -13.96 -6.85 5.80
CA TRP A 157 -15.19 -7.49 5.32
C TRP A 157 -15.42 -8.89 5.86
N VAL A 158 -14.39 -9.75 5.84
CA VAL A 158 -14.50 -11.18 6.18
C VAL A 158 -14.21 -11.42 7.65
N LYS A 159 -13.18 -10.77 8.21
CA LYS A 159 -12.81 -10.95 9.63
C LYS A 159 -13.53 -9.97 10.55
N GLY A 160 -14.10 -8.90 10.01
CA GLY A 160 -14.85 -7.90 10.78
C GLY A 160 -13.96 -7.06 11.69
N ASP A 161 -12.70 -6.86 11.32
CA ASP A 161 -11.77 -6.03 12.11
C ASP A 161 -12.27 -4.57 12.18
N GLN A 162 -12.21 -3.97 13.36
CA GLN A 162 -12.69 -2.60 13.61
C GLN A 162 -11.71 -1.82 14.49
N PHE A 163 -11.61 -0.51 14.27
CA PHE A 163 -10.65 0.34 14.96
C PHE A 163 -11.29 1.64 15.41
N VAL A 164 -10.92 2.09 16.61
CA VAL A 164 -11.20 3.45 17.07
C VAL A 164 -10.01 4.32 16.69
N LYS A 165 -10.25 5.49 16.09
CA LYS A 165 -9.18 6.38 15.64
C LYS A 165 -8.29 6.79 16.81
N ASP A 166 -6.99 6.83 16.53
CA ASP A 166 -5.90 7.15 17.47
C ASP A 166 -5.83 6.31 18.75
N ASP A 167 -6.49 5.14 18.79
CA ASP A 167 -6.25 4.17 19.86
C ASP A 167 -4.94 3.37 19.61
N ASP A 168 -4.47 2.66 20.64
CA ASP A 168 -3.23 1.87 20.55
C ASP A 168 -3.30 0.80 19.44
N LYS A 169 -4.45 0.17 19.25
CA LYS A 169 -4.62 -0.90 18.25
C LYS A 169 -4.59 -0.36 16.83
N HIS A 170 -5.18 0.80 16.62
CA HIS A 170 -5.19 1.54 15.39
C HIS A 170 -3.79 2.00 15.04
N ARG A 171 -3.05 2.58 16.00
CA ARG A 171 -1.64 2.93 15.81
C ARG A 171 -0.78 1.71 15.48
N MET A 172 -1.00 0.58 16.14
CA MET A 172 -0.32 -0.68 15.81
C MET A 172 -0.64 -1.16 14.39
N ALA A 173 -1.90 -1.09 13.97
CA ALA A 173 -2.31 -1.45 12.62
C ALA A 173 -1.67 -0.53 11.56
N LEU A 174 -1.66 0.78 11.78
CA LEU A 174 -0.98 1.75 10.93
C LEU A 174 0.53 1.52 10.87
N GLY A 175 1.17 1.24 12.00
CA GLY A 175 2.59 0.89 12.06
C GLY A 175 2.91 -0.38 11.28
N MET A 176 2.07 -1.42 11.42
CA MET A 176 2.20 -2.66 10.64
C MET A 176 2.01 -2.40 9.15
N LEU A 177 0.98 -1.65 8.74
CA LEU A 177 0.76 -1.30 7.33
C LEU A 177 1.93 -0.51 6.75
N SER A 178 2.50 0.41 7.53
CA SER A 178 3.70 1.17 7.18
C SER A 178 4.88 0.24 6.92
N LEU A 179 5.12 -0.73 7.81
CA LEU A 179 6.19 -1.72 7.63
C LEU A 179 5.98 -2.57 6.37
N LEU A 180 4.76 -3.05 6.14
CA LEU A 180 4.42 -3.84 4.96
C LEU A 180 4.59 -3.03 3.67
N LEU A 181 4.13 -1.77 3.66
CA LEU A 181 4.24 -0.88 2.51
C LEU A 181 5.70 -0.52 2.21
N PHE A 182 6.46 -0.12 3.22
CA PHE A 182 7.80 0.42 3.05
C PHE A 182 8.85 -0.66 2.81
N PHE A 183 8.69 -1.84 3.41
CA PHE A 183 9.71 -2.88 3.41
C PHE A 183 9.27 -4.23 2.84
N GLY A 184 7.98 -4.41 2.57
CA GLY A 184 7.44 -5.66 2.02
C GLY A 184 7.73 -5.88 0.54
N LYS A 185 8.29 -4.88 -0.16
CA LYS A 185 8.75 -5.01 -1.54
C LYS A 185 10.17 -5.57 -1.57
N GLN A 186 10.35 -6.71 -2.23
CA GLN A 186 11.69 -7.29 -2.41
C GLN A 186 12.48 -6.50 -3.46
N ASP A 187 13.81 -6.43 -3.33
CA ASP A 187 14.66 -5.58 -4.17
C ASP A 187 14.59 -5.91 -5.67
N LYS A 188 14.24 -7.16 -6.00
CA LYS A 188 14.07 -7.63 -7.38
C LYS A 188 12.61 -7.66 -7.86
N GLN A 189 11.63 -7.50 -6.96
CA GLN A 189 10.22 -7.58 -7.30
C GLN A 189 9.56 -6.20 -7.33
N ARG A 190 8.70 -5.97 -8.32
CA ARG A 190 7.95 -4.72 -8.44
C ARG A 190 6.68 -4.71 -7.57
N ASP A 191 6.26 -5.86 -7.05
CA ASP A 191 4.99 -6.08 -6.36
C ASP A 191 5.17 -6.59 -4.92
N TYR A 192 4.05 -6.75 -4.21
CA TYR A 192 3.98 -7.22 -2.82
C TYR A 192 3.58 -8.70 -2.71
N ARG A 193 3.73 -9.46 -3.81
CA ARG A 193 3.20 -10.83 -3.92
C ARG A 193 3.90 -11.79 -2.97
N SER A 194 5.23 -11.71 -2.85
CA SER A 194 6.00 -12.56 -1.93
C SER A 194 5.57 -12.33 -0.48
N LEU A 195 5.45 -11.05 -0.08
CA LEU A 195 4.93 -10.66 1.23
C LEU A 195 3.55 -11.22 1.48
N PHE A 196 2.62 -10.95 0.56
CA PHE A 196 1.23 -11.38 0.66
C PHE A 196 1.11 -12.88 0.84
N ASN A 197 1.80 -13.66 0.02
CA ASN A 197 1.83 -15.12 0.12
C ASN A 197 2.42 -15.59 1.46
N GLY A 198 3.50 -14.96 1.92
CA GLY A 198 4.15 -15.29 3.18
C GLY A 198 3.27 -15.07 4.40
N ILE A 199 2.46 -14.02 4.40
CA ILE A 199 1.60 -13.65 5.54
C ILE A 199 0.13 -14.08 5.38
N TRP A 200 -0.27 -14.70 4.26
CA TRP A 200 -1.67 -15.04 3.98
C TRP A 200 -2.31 -15.92 5.06
N HIS A 201 -1.54 -16.86 5.63
CA HIS A 201 -2.02 -17.66 6.75
C HIS A 201 -2.40 -16.78 7.96
N CYS A 202 -1.61 -15.76 8.27
CA CYS A 202 -1.92 -14.79 9.32
C CYS A 202 -3.18 -13.99 8.97
N VAL A 203 -3.29 -13.50 7.73
CA VAL A 203 -4.43 -12.71 7.24
C VAL A 203 -5.75 -13.49 7.40
N SER A 204 -5.75 -14.76 7.02
CA SER A 204 -6.94 -15.61 7.03
C SER A 204 -7.28 -16.19 8.42
N LYS A 205 -6.28 -16.60 9.19
CA LYS A 205 -6.51 -17.36 10.44
C LYS A 205 -6.52 -16.53 11.70
N PHE A 206 -5.63 -15.55 11.83
CA PHE A 206 -5.48 -14.83 13.10
C PHE A 206 -6.72 -13.98 13.40
N ASP A 207 -7.04 -13.84 14.69
CA ASP A 207 -7.99 -12.82 15.16
C ASP A 207 -7.41 -11.42 14.96
N GLN A 208 -8.20 -10.38 15.23
CA GLN A 208 -7.77 -8.99 15.04
C GLN A 208 -6.52 -8.64 15.86
N ASN A 209 -6.50 -8.98 17.15
CA ASN A 209 -5.40 -8.56 18.03
C ASN A 209 -4.10 -9.28 17.64
N THR A 210 -4.17 -10.57 17.31
CA THR A 210 -2.99 -11.33 16.89
C THR A 210 -2.50 -10.87 15.51
N PHE A 211 -3.41 -10.64 14.56
CA PHE A 211 -3.03 -10.21 13.21
C PHE A 211 -2.32 -8.85 13.21
N TRP A 212 -2.89 -7.83 13.87
CA TRP A 212 -2.33 -6.48 13.93
C TRP A 212 -1.25 -6.31 15.01
N SER A 213 -0.56 -7.40 15.36
CA SER A 213 0.52 -7.39 16.34
C SER A 213 1.86 -7.77 15.73
N ASN A 214 2.89 -7.72 16.57
CA ASN A 214 4.23 -8.19 16.22
C ASN A 214 4.26 -9.68 15.80
N ALA A 215 3.25 -10.49 16.12
CA ALA A 215 3.19 -11.90 15.69
C ALA A 215 3.24 -12.05 14.16
N THR A 216 2.49 -11.22 13.43
CA THR A 216 2.50 -11.25 11.95
C THR A 216 3.82 -10.72 11.39
N VAL A 217 4.38 -9.68 12.01
CA VAL A 217 5.68 -9.11 11.64
C VAL A 217 6.79 -10.15 11.82
N TYR A 218 6.86 -10.82 12.97
CA TYR A 218 7.82 -11.90 13.21
C TYR A 218 7.68 -13.04 12.20
N ARG A 219 6.45 -13.41 11.84
CA ARG A 219 6.23 -14.42 10.80
C ARG A 219 6.80 -13.97 9.45
N ALA A 220 6.54 -12.73 9.05
CA ALA A 220 7.05 -12.15 7.81
C ALA A 220 8.59 -12.10 7.78
N VAL A 221 9.22 -11.70 8.89
CA VAL A 221 10.69 -11.72 9.02
C VAL A 221 11.24 -13.14 8.99
N SER A 222 10.58 -14.09 9.64
CA SER A 222 11.01 -15.50 9.67
C SER A 222 10.96 -16.18 8.31
N LEU A 223 10.08 -15.70 7.42
CA LEU A 223 9.95 -16.17 6.04
C LEU A 223 10.80 -15.36 5.05
N ASP A 224 11.64 -14.43 5.54
CA ASP A 224 12.49 -13.55 4.73
C ASP A 224 11.70 -12.69 3.71
N VAL A 225 10.43 -12.39 4.02
CA VAL A 225 9.58 -11.51 3.21
C VAL A 225 9.54 -10.08 3.75
N LEU A 226 10.00 -9.87 4.99
CA LEU A 226 10.35 -8.57 5.55
C LEU A 226 11.80 -8.61 6.06
N PRO A 227 12.56 -7.50 5.92
CA PRO A 227 13.88 -7.40 6.53
C PRO A 227 13.76 -7.47 8.05
N THR A 228 14.82 -7.93 8.72
CA THR A 228 14.91 -7.89 10.18
C THR A 228 14.79 -6.45 10.66
N ILE A 229 13.76 -6.19 11.48
CA ILE A 229 13.50 -4.87 12.02
C ILE A 229 14.31 -4.73 13.32
N PRO A 230 15.22 -3.74 13.41
CA PRO A 230 15.95 -3.49 14.65
C PRO A 230 14.99 -3.07 15.76
N ALA A 231 15.28 -3.49 16.99
CA ALA A 231 14.56 -3.00 18.16
C ALA A 231 14.68 -1.47 18.26
N TYR A 232 13.67 -0.81 18.83
CA TYR A 232 13.73 0.63 19.02
C TYR A 232 14.87 1.02 19.98
N LYS A 233 14.88 0.43 21.18
CA LYS A 233 15.93 0.62 22.20
C LYS A 233 17.08 -0.35 21.99
N GLU A 234 18.26 0.05 22.47
CA GLU A 234 19.39 -0.86 22.60
C GLU A 234 19.06 -1.99 23.59
N THR A 235 19.49 -3.20 23.23
CA THR A 235 19.50 -4.35 24.13
C THR A 235 20.94 -4.78 24.37
N PRO A 236 21.23 -5.55 25.43
CA PRO A 236 22.60 -6.04 25.68
C PRO A 236 23.19 -6.85 24.51
N LYS A 237 22.33 -7.40 23.64
CA LYS A 237 22.74 -8.24 22.50
C LYS A 237 22.78 -7.50 21.17
N GLN A 238 22.06 -6.37 21.03
CA GLN A 238 21.88 -5.67 19.74
C GLN A 238 21.64 -4.17 19.94
N LYS A 239 22.28 -3.35 19.10
CA LYS A 239 22.02 -1.90 19.03
C LYS A 239 20.65 -1.65 18.38
N GLY A 240 19.86 -0.76 18.97
CA GLY A 240 18.54 -0.37 18.48
C GLY A 240 18.54 0.84 17.54
N LEU A 241 17.37 1.26 17.06
CA LEU A 241 17.20 2.45 16.22
C LEU A 241 17.69 3.74 16.90
N GLU A 242 17.61 3.85 18.23
CA GLU A 242 18.16 5.00 18.96
C GLU A 242 19.66 5.20 18.73
N SER A 243 20.40 4.10 18.52
CA SER A 243 21.84 4.17 18.20
C SER A 243 22.11 4.87 16.86
N ILE A 244 21.14 4.86 15.94
CA ILE A 244 21.25 5.54 14.65
C ILE A 244 21.13 7.05 14.82
N LYS A 245 20.32 7.54 15.79
CA LYS A 245 20.20 8.98 16.10
C LYS A 245 21.50 9.58 16.63
N SER A 246 22.26 8.81 17.40
CA SER A 246 23.48 9.28 18.04
C SER A 246 24.69 9.31 17.09
N LEU A 247 24.56 8.75 15.89
CA LEU A 247 25.61 8.77 14.87
C LEU A 247 25.83 10.21 14.36
N LYS A 248 27.00 10.78 14.67
CA LYS A 248 27.43 12.05 14.07
C LYS A 248 27.95 11.81 12.65
N PHE A 249 27.27 12.43 11.68
CA PHE A 249 27.62 12.35 10.27
C PHE A 249 28.50 13.52 9.87
N THR A 250 29.68 13.22 9.33
CA THR A 250 30.56 14.20 8.68
C THR A 250 30.61 13.93 7.19
N VAL A 251 30.94 14.97 6.40
CA VAL A 251 31.03 14.92 4.93
C VAL A 251 32.03 13.85 4.42
N LYS A 252 32.96 13.40 5.27
CA LYS A 252 34.02 12.45 4.94
C LYS A 252 33.70 10.98 5.27
N SER A 253 32.70 10.68 6.11
CA SER A 253 32.40 9.30 6.48
C SER A 253 31.29 8.71 5.62
N ASN A 254 31.56 7.59 4.94
CA ASN A 254 30.53 6.84 4.23
C ASN A 254 29.55 6.24 5.25
N PHE A 255 28.30 6.71 5.21
CA PHE A 255 27.23 6.37 6.15
C PHE A 255 27.08 4.84 6.33
N PHE A 256 26.98 4.13 5.21
CA PHE A 256 26.80 2.68 5.21
C PHE A 256 28.03 1.94 5.71
N ALA A 257 29.23 2.49 5.55
CA ALA A 257 30.46 1.89 6.09
C ALA A 257 30.51 1.96 7.62
N LYS A 258 29.97 3.04 8.23
CA LYS A 258 29.85 3.14 9.70
C LYS A 258 28.78 2.21 10.28
N ILE A 259 27.73 1.91 9.52
CA ILE A 259 26.72 0.92 9.91
C ILE A 259 27.27 -0.50 9.78
N ASP A 260 27.95 -0.83 8.68
CA ASP A 260 28.60 -2.13 8.46
C ASP A 260 29.61 -2.47 9.57
N GLN A 261 30.41 -1.48 10.00
CA GLN A 261 31.41 -1.67 11.05
C GLN A 261 30.80 -1.87 12.45
N ASN A 262 29.53 -1.52 12.66
CA ASN A 262 28.90 -1.49 13.97
C ASN A 262 27.73 -2.48 14.15
N GLN A 263 27.19 -3.05 13.06
CA GLN A 263 25.94 -3.79 13.10
C GLN A 263 25.97 -4.96 12.10
N GLU A 264 25.66 -6.17 12.59
CA GLU A 264 25.50 -7.38 11.77
C GLU A 264 24.67 -7.06 10.50
N GLY A 265 25.11 -7.55 9.33
CA GLY A 265 24.65 -7.11 7.99
C GLY A 265 23.14 -7.10 7.72
N LYS A 266 22.30 -7.61 8.63
CA LYS A 266 20.84 -7.53 8.58
C LYS A 266 20.28 -6.13 8.87
N ILE A 267 20.88 -5.37 9.81
CA ILE A 267 20.40 -4.00 10.10
C ILE A 267 20.78 -3.04 8.97
N LYS A 268 21.91 -3.30 8.30
CA LYS A 268 22.32 -2.56 7.11
C LYS A 268 21.26 -2.62 6.01
N ALA A 269 20.74 -3.80 5.69
CA ALA A 269 19.71 -3.96 4.66
C ALA A 269 18.42 -3.19 5.01
N PHE A 270 17.97 -3.25 6.27
CA PHE A 270 16.84 -2.46 6.75
C PHE A 270 17.10 -0.95 6.59
N THR A 271 18.29 -0.49 7.00
CA THR A 271 18.65 0.93 6.98
C THR A 271 18.81 1.44 5.55
N GLU A 272 19.44 0.69 4.67
CA GLU A 272 19.54 1.01 3.24
C GLU A 272 18.17 1.21 2.60
N LYS A 273 17.23 0.30 2.86
CA LYS A 273 15.86 0.42 2.38
C LYS A 273 15.16 1.64 2.95
N MET A 274 15.31 1.89 4.25
CA MET A 274 14.70 3.05 4.92
C MET A 274 15.15 4.37 4.27
N PHE A 275 16.42 4.48 3.91
CA PHE A 275 16.98 5.70 3.32
C PHE A 275 16.47 6.02 1.93
N VAL A 276 16.27 5.00 1.11
CA VAL A 276 15.80 5.20 -0.26
C VAL A 276 14.28 5.16 -0.38
N ASN A 277 13.57 4.91 0.73
CA ASN A 277 12.12 4.81 0.73
C ASN A 277 11.46 6.20 0.66
N ARG A 278 10.89 6.52 -0.50
CA ARG A 278 10.20 7.79 -0.75
C ARG A 278 8.92 7.93 0.07
N ASP A 279 8.16 6.85 0.22
CA ASP A 279 6.88 6.87 0.91
C ASP A 279 7.07 7.12 2.42
N LEU A 280 8.16 6.61 3.01
CA LEU A 280 8.55 6.93 4.38
C LEU A 280 8.88 8.41 4.57
N LEU A 281 9.57 9.04 3.62
CA LEU A 281 9.83 10.48 3.68
C LEU A 281 8.53 11.29 3.60
N LEU A 282 7.64 10.93 2.67
CA LEU A 282 6.34 11.58 2.55
C LEU A 282 5.51 11.41 3.82
N TYR A 283 5.52 10.23 4.44
CA TYR A 283 4.87 9.98 5.72
C TYR A 283 5.48 10.83 6.86
N ALA A 284 6.80 10.95 6.92
CA ALA A 284 7.47 11.81 7.89
C ALA A 284 7.12 13.30 7.72
N GLN A 285 6.80 13.72 6.49
CA GLN A 285 6.41 15.09 6.13
C GLN A 285 4.89 15.30 6.08
N ARG A 286 4.08 14.35 6.59
CA ARG A 286 2.61 14.36 6.46
C ARG A 286 1.92 15.65 6.91
N HIS A 287 2.39 16.28 8.00
CA HIS A 287 1.85 17.56 8.47
C HIS A 287 2.02 18.65 7.40
N PHE A 288 3.24 18.85 6.91
CA PHE A 288 3.53 19.79 5.82
C PHE A 288 2.71 19.49 4.56
N LEU A 289 2.63 18.21 4.17
CA LEU A 289 1.87 17.81 2.98
C LEU A 289 0.38 18.14 3.14
N SER A 290 -0.20 17.93 4.32
CA SER A 290 -1.61 18.20 4.58
C SER A 290 -1.96 19.70 4.58
N GLU A 291 -1.01 20.55 4.99
CA GLU A 291 -1.22 22.01 5.00
C GLU A 291 -1.15 22.58 3.58
N TYR A 292 -0.22 22.07 2.76
CA TYR A 292 0.09 22.60 1.45
C TYR A 292 -0.75 22.00 0.31
N PHE A 293 -1.12 20.70 0.42
CA PHE A 293 -1.91 19.99 -0.58
C PHE A 293 -3.31 19.70 -0.02
N GLN A 294 -4.22 20.66 -0.17
CA GLN A 294 -5.56 20.61 0.42
C GLN A 294 -6.61 19.93 -0.48
N GLU A 295 -6.34 19.83 -1.78
CA GLU A 295 -7.22 19.14 -2.72
C GLU A 295 -6.62 17.78 -3.08
N GLU A 296 -7.48 16.76 -3.16
CA GLU A 296 -7.17 15.43 -3.71
C GLU A 296 -6.96 15.48 -5.24
N GLN A 297 -6.39 16.58 -5.73
CA GLN A 297 -5.86 16.64 -7.07
C GLN A 297 -4.78 15.55 -7.18
N PHE A 298 -4.68 14.98 -8.37
CA PHE A 298 -3.68 13.97 -8.78
C PHE A 298 -4.05 12.49 -8.52
N LEU A 299 -5.15 12.06 -9.17
CA LEU A 299 -5.23 10.72 -9.78
C LEU A 299 -4.29 10.57 -11.01
N LEU A 300 -3.49 11.59 -11.33
CA LEU A 300 -2.51 11.59 -12.41
C LEU A 300 -1.46 10.50 -12.19
N GLU A 301 -1.08 9.80 -13.26
CA GLU A 301 -0.03 8.78 -13.21
C GLU A 301 1.29 9.38 -12.67
N ASN A 302 2.15 8.54 -12.09
CA ASN A 302 3.37 8.91 -11.32
C ASN A 302 4.25 10.03 -11.93
N THR A 303 4.16 10.30 -13.23
CA THR A 303 4.93 11.29 -13.96
C THR A 303 4.33 12.70 -13.98
N ASN A 304 3.09 12.91 -13.52
CA ASN A 304 2.39 14.20 -13.57
C ASN A 304 1.85 14.63 -12.20
N VAL A 305 2.61 14.40 -11.13
CA VAL A 305 2.33 15.02 -9.83
C VAL A 305 3.17 16.29 -9.69
N PRO A 306 2.66 17.40 -9.12
CA PRO A 306 3.41 18.66 -9.02
C PRO A 306 4.63 18.58 -8.08
N PHE A 307 4.82 17.45 -7.40
CA PHE A 307 5.94 17.13 -6.55
C PHE A 307 6.74 15.97 -7.17
N ASP A 308 7.47 16.21 -8.26
CA ASP A 308 8.54 15.27 -8.60
C ASP A 308 9.55 15.26 -7.45
N TRP A 309 10.00 14.07 -7.06
CA TRP A 309 10.99 13.87 -5.99
C TRP A 309 12.23 14.74 -6.21
N ASP A 310 12.65 14.88 -7.46
CA ASP A 310 13.80 15.70 -7.83
C ASP A 310 13.57 17.21 -7.65
N HIS A 311 12.32 17.66 -7.47
CA HIS A 311 11.96 19.04 -7.15
C HIS A 311 11.89 19.31 -5.64
N LEU A 312 11.45 18.35 -4.82
CA LEU A 312 11.44 18.49 -3.35
C LEU A 312 12.82 18.25 -2.73
N PHE A 313 13.58 17.28 -3.24
CA PHE A 313 14.92 16.94 -2.76
C PHE A 313 15.76 16.42 -3.92
N SER A 314 16.30 17.34 -4.74
CA SER A 314 17.04 16.93 -5.95
C SER A 314 18.21 16.01 -5.59
N GLN A 315 18.17 14.77 -6.09
CA GLN A 315 19.29 13.85 -5.90
C GLN A 315 20.58 14.42 -6.50
N GLN A 316 20.46 15.33 -7.47
CA GLN A 316 21.57 16.08 -8.05
C GLN A 316 22.22 17.02 -7.02
N ASN A 317 21.45 17.72 -6.19
CA ASN A 317 22.02 18.58 -5.15
C ASN A 317 22.76 17.76 -4.10
N ILE A 318 22.26 16.55 -3.77
CA ILE A 318 22.93 15.62 -2.85
C ILE A 318 24.20 15.01 -3.47
N ARG A 319 24.11 14.50 -4.71
CA ARG A 319 25.23 13.86 -5.42
C ARG A 319 26.32 14.86 -5.82
N TYR A 320 25.96 16.08 -6.20
CA TYR A 320 26.90 17.11 -6.68
C TYR A 320 27.19 18.21 -5.65
N LYS A 321 26.67 18.12 -4.42
CA LYS A 321 26.92 19.04 -3.31
C LYS A 321 26.70 20.54 -3.65
N LYS A 322 25.80 20.86 -4.58
CA LYS A 322 25.54 22.25 -4.96
C LYS A 322 24.75 22.97 -3.86
N GLY A 323 25.29 24.07 -3.33
CA GLY A 323 24.59 24.99 -2.43
C GLY A 323 24.39 24.54 -0.98
N ILE A 324 24.98 23.42 -0.54
CA ILE A 324 24.77 22.89 0.81
C ILE A 324 25.83 23.45 1.77
N GLN A 325 25.42 24.38 2.64
CA GLN A 325 26.24 24.82 3.78
C GLN A 325 26.22 23.76 4.90
N ASN A 326 27.40 23.23 5.23
CA ASN A 326 27.80 22.52 6.46
C ASN A 326 26.98 21.33 7.02
N ARG A 327 25.85 20.91 6.45
CA ARG A 327 25.15 19.67 6.84
C ARG A 327 25.11 18.66 5.70
N ASN A 328 25.39 17.39 5.99
CA ASN A 328 25.34 16.34 4.98
C ASN A 328 23.86 16.07 4.62
N PRO A 329 23.41 16.12 3.36
CA PRO A 329 22.01 15.88 3.02
C PRO A 329 21.52 14.49 3.46
N SER A 330 22.42 13.50 3.45
CA SER A 330 22.14 12.16 3.97
C SER A 330 21.83 12.17 5.48
N SER A 331 22.42 13.10 6.26
CA SER A 331 22.09 13.19 7.69
C SER A 331 20.73 13.80 7.95
N ILE A 332 20.30 14.77 7.13
CA ILE A 332 18.98 15.39 7.25
C ILE A 332 17.89 14.37 6.87
N GLN A 333 18.09 13.65 5.76
CA GLN A 333 17.16 12.62 5.32
C GLN A 333 17.04 11.48 6.36
N LEU A 334 18.14 11.08 6.99
CA LEU A 334 18.11 10.13 8.09
C LEU A 334 17.29 10.65 9.27
N GLU A 335 17.54 11.88 9.68
CA GLU A 335 16.84 12.48 10.82
C GLU A 335 15.33 12.49 10.56
N ILE A 336 14.92 12.87 9.34
CA ILE A 336 13.52 12.83 8.93
C ILE A 336 12.97 11.40 8.88
N CYS A 337 13.67 10.43 8.28
CA CYS A 337 13.19 9.04 8.20
C CYS A 337 13.11 8.37 9.59
N VAL A 338 14.08 8.61 10.46
CA VAL A 338 14.08 8.08 11.84
C VAL A 338 13.01 8.74 12.68
N LEU A 339 12.81 10.06 12.58
CA LEU A 339 11.68 10.74 13.22
C LEU A 339 10.35 10.22 12.68
N GLY A 340 10.25 9.93 11.38
CA GLY A 340 9.09 9.32 10.74
C GLY A 340 8.79 7.91 11.22
N LEU A 341 9.80 7.08 11.53
CA LEU A 341 9.58 5.76 12.14
C LEU A 341 9.20 5.81 13.61
N MET A 342 9.46 6.94 14.28
CA MET A 342 9.25 7.11 15.72
C MET A 342 7.91 7.75 16.08
N ASN A 343 7.31 8.45 15.12
CA ASN A 343 5.99 9.06 15.22
C ASN A 343 4.97 8.22 14.48
#